data_AF-A0A931MM59-F1
#
_entry.id   AF-A0A931MM59-F1
#
_cell.length_a   1.000
_cell.length_b   1.000
_cell.length_c   1.000
_cell.angle_alpha   90.00
_cell.angle_beta   90.00
_cell.angle_gamma   90.00
#
_symmetry.space_group_name_H-M   'P 1'
#
loop_
_entity.id
_entity.type
_entity.pdbx_description
1 polymer ?
#
loop_
_entity_poly.entity_id
_entity_poly.type
_entity_poly.pdbx_seq_one_letter_code
_entity_poly.pdbx_strand_id
1 'polypeptide(L)'
;MASLLENTHVASAGRREAWLDQVEFVEVARVLKHLARDLGQDSDAAINALAHRGLDAALAHLADVSGSSVAAAFLEHRARWREAALAPVH
;
A
#
# COMPACT_ATOMS: atom_id res chain seq x y z
N MET A 1 -15.76 22.99 -32.15
CA MET A 1 -14.47 23.13 -31.44
C MET A 1 -14.67 22.87 -29.95
N ALA A 2 -14.92 21.62 -29.55
CA ALA A 2 -15.15 21.22 -28.15
C ALA A 2 -14.05 20.30 -27.57
N SER A 3 -13.13 19.80 -28.39
CA SER A 3 -12.17 18.75 -27.98
C SER A 3 -11.04 19.18 -27.04
N LEU A 4 -10.76 20.48 -26.85
CA LEU A 4 -9.59 20.88 -26.06
C LEU A 4 -9.86 20.88 -24.54
N LEU A 5 -11.10 21.15 -24.12
CA LEU A 5 -11.46 21.27 -22.70
C LEU A 5 -11.77 19.91 -22.04
N GLU A 6 -12.37 18.97 -22.77
CA GLU A 6 -12.60 17.60 -22.27
C GLU A 6 -11.29 16.84 -22.04
N ASN A 7 -10.31 16.98 -22.95
CA ASN A 7 -9.00 16.32 -22.81
C ASN A 7 -8.22 16.79 -21.58
N THR A 8 -8.34 18.05 -21.18
CA THR A 8 -7.65 18.57 -19.99
C THR A 8 -8.20 18.01 -18.68
N HIS A 9 -9.52 17.81 -18.58
CA HIS A 9 -10.15 17.26 -17.38
C HIS A 9 -9.81 15.77 -17.20
N VAL A 10 -9.91 14.96 -18.26
CA VAL A 10 -9.58 13.52 -18.21
C VAL A 10 -8.10 13.30 -17.88
N ALA A 11 -7.19 14.08 -18.46
CA ALA A 11 -5.76 13.97 -18.15
C ALA A 11 -5.42 14.38 -16.70
N SER A 12 -6.17 15.32 -16.12
CA SER A 12 -6.00 15.74 -14.73
C SER A 12 -6.55 14.71 -13.74
N ALA A 13 -7.68 14.07 -14.08
CA ALA A 13 -8.27 12.98 -13.31
C ALA A 13 -7.33 11.76 -13.29
N GLY A 14 -6.81 11.34 -14.45
CA GLY A 14 -5.86 10.22 -14.53
C GLY A 14 -4.54 10.48 -13.80
N ARG A 15 -4.04 11.73 -13.77
CA ARG A 15 -2.87 12.09 -12.93
C ARG A 15 -3.17 12.03 -11.44
N ARG A 16 -4.37 12.45 -11.04
CA ARG A 16 -4.81 12.39 -9.64
C ARG A 16 -5.01 10.95 -9.19
N GLU A 17 -5.61 10.11 -10.02
CA GLU A 17 -5.76 8.67 -9.78
C GLU A 17 -4.41 7.97 -9.69
N ALA A 18 -3.51 8.19 -10.64
CA ALA A 18 -2.16 7.63 -10.58
C ALA A 18 -1.37 8.10 -9.35
N TRP A 19 -1.58 9.33 -8.89
CA TRP A 19 -0.97 9.85 -7.66
C TRP A 19 -1.57 9.21 -6.41
N LEU A 20 -2.89 9.02 -6.36
CA LEU A 20 -3.58 8.31 -5.29
C LEU A 20 -3.13 6.85 -5.22
N ASP A 21 -2.99 6.17 -6.36
CA ASP A 21 -2.44 4.81 -6.45
C ASP A 21 -0.99 4.75 -5.97
N GLN A 22 -0.19 5.78 -6.27
CA GLN A 22 1.20 5.84 -5.84
C GLN A 22 1.32 6.12 -4.33
N VAL A 23 0.45 6.95 -3.76
CA VAL A 23 0.34 7.17 -2.31
C VAL A 23 -0.12 5.90 -1.61
N GLU A 24 -1.13 5.22 -2.15
CA GLU A 24 -1.61 3.94 -1.62
C GLU A 24 -0.51 2.88 -1.69
N PHE A 25 0.24 2.80 -2.78
CA PHE A 25 1.39 1.91 -2.90
C PHE A 25 2.44 2.18 -1.82
N VAL A 26 2.80 3.46 -1.59
CA VAL A 26 3.79 3.83 -0.56
C VAL A 26 3.28 3.53 0.84
N GLU A 27 2.00 3.79 1.13
CA GLU A 27 1.36 3.44 2.40
C GLU A 27 1.44 1.92 2.63
N VAL A 28 0.97 1.13 1.67
CA VAL A 28 0.93 -0.33 1.73
C VAL A 28 2.34 -0.92 1.85
N ALA A 29 3.31 -0.39 1.09
CA ALA A 29 4.71 -0.78 1.18
C ALA A 29 5.31 -0.52 2.57
N ARG A 30 4.99 0.61 3.21
CA ARG A 30 5.46 0.92 4.57
C ARG A 30 4.86 -0.01 5.60
N VAL A 31 3.56 -0.30 5.49
CA VAL A 31 2.87 -1.24 6.38
C VAL A 31 3.46 -2.64 6.24
N LEU A 32 3.69 -3.12 5.01
CA LEU A 32 4.31 -4.42 4.75
C LEU A 32 5.74 -4.50 5.29
N LYS A 33 6.55 -3.44 5.17
CA LYS A 33 7.89 -3.40 5.77
C LYS A 33 7.87 -3.52 7.28
N HIS A 34 6.94 -2.83 7.93
CA HIS A 34 6.82 -2.90 9.39
C HIS A 34 6.37 -4.29 9.84
N LEU A 35 5.39 -4.87 9.13
CA LEU A 35 4.89 -6.20 9.39
C LEU A 35 5.96 -7.28 9.18
N ALA A 36 6.71 -7.22 8.08
CA ALA A 36 7.83 -8.13 7.85
C ALA A 36 8.87 -8.06 8.97
N ARG A 37 9.22 -6.85 9.42
CA ARG A 37 10.15 -6.63 10.54
C ARG A 37 9.63 -7.23 11.85
N ASP A 38 8.35 -7.04 12.17
CA ASP A 38 7.75 -7.60 13.39
C ASP A 38 7.74 -9.14 13.38
N LEU A 39 7.64 -9.73 12.19
CA LEU A 39 7.72 -11.17 11.97
C LEU A 39 9.16 -11.70 11.84
N GLY A 40 10.17 -10.83 11.92
CA GLY A 40 11.58 -11.18 11.73
C GLY A 40 11.93 -11.62 10.30
N GLN A 41 11.12 -11.24 9.32
CA GLN A 41 11.25 -11.62 7.92
C GLN A 41 11.86 -10.49 7.07
N ASP A 42 12.46 -10.88 5.95
CA ASP A 42 12.89 -9.94 4.93
C ASP A 42 11.68 -9.30 4.23
N SER A 43 11.72 -7.97 4.10
CA SER A 43 10.66 -7.20 3.45
C SER A 43 10.80 -7.12 1.94
N ASP A 44 11.98 -7.38 1.38
CA ASP A 44 12.24 -7.12 -0.04
C ASP A 44 11.40 -8.03 -0.95
N ALA A 45 11.25 -9.30 -0.58
CA ALA A 45 10.41 -10.24 -1.31
C ALA A 45 8.91 -9.88 -1.25
N ALA A 46 8.42 -9.39 -0.10
CA ALA A 46 7.04 -8.91 0.05
C ALA A 46 6.78 -7.63 -0.76
N ILE A 47 7.74 -6.71 -0.79
CA ILE A 47 7.66 -5.47 -1.58
C ILE A 47 7.73 -5.77 -3.08
N ASN A 48 8.57 -6.72 -3.48
CA ASN A 48 8.65 -7.17 -4.86
C ASN A 48 7.33 -7.83 -5.30
N ALA A 49 6.70 -8.63 -4.43
CA ALA A 49 5.39 -9.21 -4.66
C ALA A 49 4.30 -8.13 -4.78
N LEU A 50 4.32 -7.10 -3.93
CA LEU A 50 3.41 -5.97 -4.02
C LEU A 50 3.52 -5.26 -5.37
N ALA A 51 4.74 -4.99 -5.84
CA ALA A 51 4.99 -4.27 -7.09
C ALA A 51 4.55 -5.01 -8.36
N HIS A 52 4.62 -6.35 -8.35
CA HIS A 52 4.37 -7.15 -9.56
C HIS A 52 3.05 -7.91 -9.56
N ARG A 53 2.50 -8.19 -8.37
CA ARG A 53 1.35 -9.09 -8.18
C ARG A 53 0.28 -8.52 -7.25
N GLY A 54 0.51 -7.36 -6.66
CA GLY A 54 -0.45 -6.69 -5.76
C GLY A 54 -0.40 -7.18 -4.32
N LEU A 55 -1.27 -6.60 -3.50
CA LEU A 55 -1.27 -6.75 -2.04
C LEU A 55 -1.51 -8.20 -1.59
N ASP A 56 -2.45 -8.91 -2.20
CA ASP A 56 -2.78 -10.29 -1.82
C ASP A 56 -1.58 -11.23 -1.96
N ALA A 57 -0.78 -11.05 -3.01
CA ALA A 57 0.44 -11.83 -3.22
C ALA A 57 1.53 -11.50 -2.19
N ALA A 58 1.65 -10.22 -1.79
CA ALA A 58 2.58 -9.81 -0.75
C ALA A 58 2.20 -10.40 0.63
N LEU A 59 0.91 -10.40 0.96
CA LEU A 59 0.41 -10.97 2.21
C LEU A 59 0.52 -12.50 2.22
N ALA A 60 0.22 -13.17 1.11
CA ALA A 60 0.40 -14.61 0.98
C ALA A 60 1.86 -15.01 1.16
N HIS A 61 2.80 -14.24 0.59
CA HIS A 61 4.22 -14.49 0.78
C HIS A 61 4.64 -14.36 2.24
N LEU A 62 4.23 -13.28 2.93
CA LEU A 62 4.53 -13.10 4.35
C LEU A 62 3.89 -14.18 5.23
N ALA A 63 2.68 -14.64 4.91
CA ALA A 63 2.03 -15.73 5.63
C ALA A 63 2.77 -17.06 5.48
N ASP A 64 3.24 -17.35 4.27
CA ASP A 64 4.02 -18.55 3.95
C ASP A 64 5.36 -18.58 4.71
N VAL A 65 6.11 -17.46 4.72
CA VAL A 65 7.42 -17.40 5.39
C VAL A 65 7.33 -17.29 6.92
N SER A 66 6.24 -16.74 7.47
CA SER A 66 6.06 -16.60 8.92
C SER A 66 5.29 -17.75 9.57
N GLY A 67 4.66 -18.63 8.77
CA GLY A 67 3.80 -19.71 9.25
C GLY A 67 2.57 -19.23 10.05
N SER A 68 2.22 -17.95 9.94
CA SER A 68 1.22 -17.26 10.77
C SER A 68 0.15 -16.58 9.93
N SER A 69 -1.00 -16.29 10.53
CA SER A 69 -2.05 -15.49 9.87
C SER A 69 -1.65 -14.01 9.82
N VAL A 70 -1.22 -13.56 8.64
CA VAL A 70 -0.67 -12.20 8.43
C VAL A 70 -1.74 -11.16 8.05
N ALA A 71 -2.90 -11.60 7.54
CA ALA A 71 -3.96 -10.69 7.08
C ALA A 71 -4.55 -9.82 8.20
N ALA A 72 -4.80 -10.40 9.38
CA ALA A 72 -5.31 -9.66 10.53
C ALA A 72 -4.29 -8.64 11.06
N ALA A 73 -3.02 -9.07 11.20
CA ALA A 73 -1.93 -8.20 11.61
C ALA A 73 -1.69 -7.04 10.63
N PHE A 74 -1.82 -7.29 9.32
CA PHE A 74 -1.77 -6.25 8.31
C PHE A 74 -2.88 -5.20 8.48
N LEU A 75 -4.12 -5.63 8.70
CA LEU A 75 -5.25 -4.73 8.90
C LEU A 75 -5.09 -3.90 10.18
N GLU A 76 -4.63 -4.51 11.27
CA GLU A 76 -4.34 -3.81 12.52
C GLU A 76 -3.21 -2.78 12.36
N HIS A 77 -2.12 -3.14 11.68
CA HIS A 77 -1.04 -2.20 11.38
C HIS A 77 -1.53 -1.05 10.51
N ARG A 78 -2.32 -1.33 9.46
CA ARG A 78 -2.87 -0.30 8.57
C ARG A 78 -3.83 0.63 9.31
N ALA A 79 -4.67 0.11 10.20
CA ALA A 79 -5.58 0.90 11.03
C ALA A 79 -4.81 1.83 11.98
N ARG A 80 -3.85 1.28 12.74
CA ARG A 80 -2.98 2.08 13.64
C ARG A 80 -2.21 3.16 12.90
N TRP A 81 -1.74 2.87 11.69
CA TRP A 81 -1.01 3.85 10.89
C TRP A 81 -1.91 5.00 10.42
N ARG A 82 -3.15 4.70 10.03
CA ARG A 82 -4.15 5.72 9.66
C ARG A 82 -4.59 6.56 10.86
N GLU A 83 -4.77 5.94 12.01
CA GLU A 83 -5.05 6.66 13.26
C GLU A 83 -3.89 7.58 13.65
N ALA A 84 -2.64 7.11 13.56
CA ALA A 84 -1.46 7.92 13.82
C ALA A 84 -1.28 9.07 12.81
N ALA A 85 -1.65 8.86 11.54
CA ALA A 85 -1.62 9.91 10.52
C ALA A 85 -2.73 10.97 10.70
N LEU A 86 -3.82 10.62 11.37
CA LEU A 86 -4.95 11.50 11.68
C LEU A 86 -4.84 12.15 13.07
N ALA A 87 -3.91 11.69 13.91
CA ALA A 87 -3.64 12.29 15.21
C ALA A 87 -2.97 13.67 15.02
N PRO A 88 -3.60 14.77 15.48
CA PRO A 88 -2.98 16.09 15.41
C PRO A 88 -1.72 16.10 16.28
N VAL A 89 -0.61 16.56 15.71
CA VAL A 89 0.61 16.87 16.44
C VAL A 89 0.26 17.99 17.42
N HIS A 90 0.18 17.67 18.71
CA HIS A 90 -0.02 18.64 19.80
C HIS A 90 1.26 19.41 20.10
#